data_AF-D2RX00-F1
#
_entry.id   AF-D2RX00-F1
#
_cell.length_a   1.000
_cell.length_b   1.000
_cell.length_c   1.000
_cell.angle_alpha   90.00
_cell.angle_beta   90.00
_cell.angle_gamma   90.00
#
_symmetry.space_group_name_H-M   'P 1'
#
loop_
_entity.id
_entity.type
_entity.pdbx_description
1 polymer ?
#
loop_
_entity_poly.entity_id
_entity_poly.type
_entity_poly.pdbx_seq_one_letter_code
_entity_poly.pdbx_strand_id
1 'polypeptide(L)' 'MTEYYTCSNCGSELHYQTTKHNGCPDCGTVPLHSAD' A
#
# COMPACT_ATOMS: atom_id res chain seq x y z
N MET A 1 5.42 12.88 -10.06
CA MET A 1 4.04 12.42 -9.82
C MET A 1 4.06 11.65 -8.51
N THR A 2 3.29 12.11 -7.53
CA THR A 2 2.99 11.34 -6.32
C THR A 2 1.91 10.34 -6.70
N GLU A 3 2.29 9.09 -6.92
CA GLU A 3 1.32 8.04 -7.28
C GLU A 3 0.58 7.62 -6.02
N TYR A 4 -0.74 7.85 -6.00
CA TYR A 4 -1.63 7.34 -4.97
C TYR A 4 -2.33 6.09 -5.51
N TYR A 5 -2.58 5.11 -4.65
CA TYR A 5 -3.32 3.90 -4.99
C TYR A 5 -4.30 3.56 -3.88
N THR A 6 -5.41 2.93 -4.24
CA THR A 6 -6.41 2.50 -3.26
C THR A 6 -6.05 1.12 -2.73
N CYS A 7 -6.05 0.96 -1.40
CA CYS A 7 -5.87 -0.35 -0.77
C CYS A 7 -7.01 -1.29 -1.16
N SER A 8 -6.69 -2.45 -1.74
CA SER A 8 -7.70 -3.42 -2.15
C SER A 8 -8.40 -4.13 -0.97
N ASN A 9 -7.85 -4.02 0.25
CA ASN A 9 -8.42 -4.67 1.43
C ASN A 9 -9.39 -3.76 2.19
N CYS A 10 -9.02 -2.51 2.45
CA CYS A 10 -9.83 -1.57 3.25
C CYS A 10 -10.37 -0.37 2.47
N GLY A 11 -9.90 -0.13 1.24
CA GLY A 11 -10.33 1.00 0.42
C GLY A 11 -9.64 2.33 0.73
N SER A 12 -8.69 2.37 1.67
CA SER A 12 -7.98 3.61 2.00
C SER A 12 -7.08 4.07 0.85
N GLU A 13 -7.01 5.37 0.60
CA GLU A 13 -6.09 5.95 -0.37
C GLU A 13 -4.67 6.01 0.24
N LEU A 14 -3.72 5.41 -0.45
CA LEU A 14 -2.36 5.19 0.01
C LEU A 14 -1.37 5.84 -0.93
N HIS A 15 -0.32 6.41 -0.36
CA HIS A 15 0.73 7.03 -1.15
C HIS A 15 1.80 5.99 -1.52
N TYR A 16 2.04 5.76 -2.80
CA TYR A 16 2.87 4.65 -3.27
C TYR A 16 4.30 4.67 -2.69
N GLN A 17 4.94 5.85 -2.60
CA GLN A 17 6.31 5.93 -2.06
C GLN A 17 6.42 5.51 -0.59
N THR A 18 5.45 5.87 0.24
CA THR A 18 5.47 5.57 1.68
C THR A 18 4.97 4.16 1.97
N THR A 19 4.05 3.68 1.14
CA THR A 19 3.26 2.49 1.45
C THR A 19 3.74 1.23 0.73
N LYS A 20 4.55 1.36 -0.34
CA LYS A 20 5.08 0.20 -1.06
C LYS A 20 5.87 -0.75 -0.13
N HIS A 21 6.67 -0.21 0.78
CA HIS A 21 7.56 -1.02 1.63
C HIS A 21 6.98 -1.36 3.00
N ASN A 22 6.02 -0.58 3.50
CA ASN A 22 5.54 -0.69 4.88
C ASN A 22 4.16 -1.35 5.00
N GLY A 23 3.45 -1.55 3.89
CA GLY A 23 2.05 -1.99 3.94
C GLY A 23 1.08 -0.87 4.29
N CYS A 24 -0.20 -1.17 4.09
CA CYS A 24 -1.30 -0.26 4.39
C CYS A 24 -1.29 0.06 5.90
N PRO A 25 -1.13 1.34 6.29
CA PRO A 25 -1.14 1.73 7.70
C PRO A 25 -2.51 1.58 8.36
N ASP A 26 -3.58 1.48 7.56
CA ASP A 26 -4.96 1.48 8.03
C ASP A 26 -5.43 0.08 8.43
N CYS A 27 -5.17 -0.91 7.57
CA CYS A 27 -5.57 -2.31 7.80
C CYS A 27 -4.41 -3.29 7.96
N GLY A 28 -3.16 -2.83 7.84
CA GLY A 28 -1.97 -3.67 7.97
C GLY A 28 -1.67 -4.55 6.76
N THR A 29 -2.46 -4.46 5.68
CA THR A 29 -2.20 -5.24 4.46
C THR A 29 -0.89 -4.80 3.82
N VAL A 30 0.12 -5.65 3.89
CA VAL A 30 1.36 -5.47 3.13
C VAL A 30 1.09 -5.81 1.66
N PRO A 31 1.47 -4.94 0.70
CA PRO A 31 1.51 -5.37 -0.68
C PRO A 31 2.44 -6.58 -0.74
N LEU A 32 1.99 -7.64 -1.40
CA LEU A 32 2.82 -8.80 -1.73
C LEU A 32 3.91 -8.29 -2.69
N HIS A 33 4.94 -7.67 -2.15
CA HIS A 33 6.23 -7.67 -2.82
C HIS A 33 6.60 -9.13 -2.90
N SER A 34 6.53 -9.65 -4.13
CA SER A 34 6.93 -10.98 -4.51
C SER A 34 8.14 -11.39 -3.68
N ALA A 35 7.94 -12.38 -2.82
CA ALA A 35 9.06 -13.13 -2.28
C ALA A 35 9.77 -13.73 -3.49
N ASP A 36 10.92 -13.14 -3.85
CA ASP A 36 11.94 -13.76 -4.68
C ASP A 36 12.65 -14.84 -3.85
#